data_AF-G9N129-F1
#
_entry.id   AF-G9N129-F1
#
_cell.length_a   1.000
_cell.length_b   1.000
_cell.length_c   1.000
_cell.angle_alpha   90.00
_cell.angle_beta   90.00
_cell.angle_gamma   90.00
#
_symmetry.space_group_name_H-M   'P 1'
#
loop_
_entity.id
_entity.type
_entity.pdbx_description
1 polymer ?
#
loop_
_entity_poly.entity_id
_entity_poly.type
_entity_poly.pdbx_seq_one_letter_code
_entity_poly.pdbx_strand_id
1 'polypeptide(L)'
;MLLKSVLLSLAISLATAQSEVGRPCGFKIAPCPFDMKCIADNPYCPELNKCPGHCEFKNKYASCGGFTPRPHNCDKKHECQDDPRLPPNCGMACDIPGICVPKDAHFCGGFLGLACPDGLYCYDALDGCDPENGGADCGGICL
;
A
#
# COMPACT_ATOMS: atom_id res chain seq x y z
N MET A 1 -45.66 -27.76 -23.97
CA MET A 1 -45.16 -27.12 -22.74
C MET A 1 -43.68 -26.83 -22.96
N LEU A 2 -43.34 -25.62 -23.41
CA LEU A 2 -41.95 -25.19 -23.66
C LEU A 2 -41.39 -24.54 -22.39
N LEU A 3 -40.44 -25.19 -21.72
CA LEU A 3 -39.65 -24.59 -20.65
C LEU A 3 -38.62 -23.64 -21.30
N LYS A 4 -38.80 -22.33 -21.12
CA LYS A 4 -37.79 -21.31 -21.48
C LYS A 4 -36.72 -21.28 -20.41
N SER A 5 -35.51 -21.75 -20.73
CA SER A 5 -34.33 -21.60 -19.90
C SER A 5 -33.88 -20.14 -19.88
N VAL A 6 -34.02 -19.48 -18.74
CA VAL A 6 -33.49 -18.12 -18.50
C VAL A 6 -32.03 -18.27 -18.08
N LEU A 7 -31.10 -17.96 -18.99
CA LEU A 7 -29.67 -17.82 -18.70
C LEU A 7 -29.45 -16.49 -17.97
N LEU A 8 -29.25 -16.55 -16.66
CA LEU A 8 -28.81 -15.42 -15.85
C LEU A 8 -27.29 -15.27 -16.01
N SER A 9 -26.84 -14.36 -16.87
CA SER A 9 -25.43 -13.98 -16.95
C SER A 9 -25.07 -13.08 -15.77
N LEU A 10 -24.46 -13.65 -14.72
CA LEU A 10 -23.79 -12.87 -13.68
C LEU A 10 -22.57 -12.18 -14.29
N ALA A 11 -22.66 -10.87 -14.50
CA ALA A 11 -21.50 -10.03 -14.74
C ALA A 11 -20.73 -9.89 -13.42
N ILE A 12 -19.62 -10.61 -13.30
CA ILE A 12 -18.67 -10.44 -12.20
C ILE A 12 -17.87 -9.17 -12.51
N SER A 13 -18.14 -8.09 -11.80
CA SER A 13 -17.32 -6.88 -11.84
C SER A 13 -15.95 -7.21 -11.28
N LEU A 14 -14.92 -7.28 -12.14
CA LEU A 14 -13.53 -7.30 -11.69
C LEU A 14 -13.21 -5.92 -11.09
N ALA A 15 -13.18 -5.82 -9.76
CA ALA A 15 -12.58 -4.68 -9.09
C ALA A 15 -11.06 -4.77 -9.30
N THR A 16 -10.53 -3.98 -10.24
CA THR A 16 -9.08 -3.82 -10.36
C THR A 16 -8.58 -3.11 -9.11
N ALA A 17 -7.75 -3.76 -8.30
CA ALA A 17 -6.98 -3.11 -7.23
C ALA A 17 -6.00 -2.11 -7.87
N GLN A 18 -6.49 -0.90 -8.17
CA GLN A 18 -5.67 0.19 -8.68
C GLN A 18 -4.80 0.73 -7.55
N SER A 19 -3.52 1.00 -7.87
CA SER A 19 -2.58 1.65 -6.97
C SER A 19 -3.21 2.92 -6.38
N GLU A 20 -3.27 2.99 -5.06
CA GLU A 20 -3.82 4.15 -4.35
C GLU A 20 -2.80 5.28 -4.19
N VAL A 21 -1.52 4.99 -4.43
CA VAL A 21 -0.43 5.98 -4.39
C VAL A 21 -0.58 6.94 -5.56
N GLY A 22 -0.67 8.23 -5.27
CA GLY A 22 -0.91 9.26 -6.28
C GLY A 22 -2.37 9.32 -6.75
N ARG A 23 -3.30 8.62 -6.09
CA ARG A 23 -4.75 8.77 -6.35
C ARG A 23 -5.11 10.25 -6.21
N PRO A 24 -5.84 10.86 -7.17
CA PRO A 24 -6.29 12.23 -7.02
C PRO A 24 -7.19 12.36 -5.80
N CYS A 25 -7.00 13.45 -5.07
CA CYS A 25 -7.80 13.85 -3.91
C CYS A 25 -8.06 15.37 -3.99
N GLY A 26 -8.70 15.93 -2.97
CA GLY A 26 -9.09 17.35 -2.97
C GLY A 26 -10.47 17.56 -3.61
N PHE A 27 -10.86 18.81 -3.88
CA PHE A 27 -12.19 19.19 -4.38
C PHE A 27 -13.39 18.54 -3.66
N LYS A 28 -13.23 18.12 -2.40
CA LYS A 28 -14.23 17.32 -1.66
C LYS A 28 -14.62 16.00 -2.34
N ILE A 29 -13.73 15.42 -3.14
CA ILE A 29 -13.90 14.06 -3.66
C ILE A 29 -13.60 13.02 -2.56
N ALA A 30 -13.66 11.74 -2.91
CA ALA A 30 -13.41 10.64 -1.97
C ALA A 30 -12.10 10.85 -1.17
N PRO A 31 -12.12 10.64 0.16
CA PRO A 31 -10.93 10.78 0.99
C PRO A 31 -9.87 9.74 0.58
N CYS A 32 -8.59 10.03 0.84
CA CYS A 32 -7.51 9.05 0.68
C CYS A 32 -7.72 7.82 1.58
N PRO A 33 -7.07 6.68 1.28
CA PRO A 33 -7.03 5.54 2.18
C PRO A 33 -6.55 5.91 3.59
N PHE A 34 -6.84 5.06 4.57
CA PHE A 34 -6.66 5.37 5.99
C PHE A 34 -5.19 5.57 6.40
N ASP A 35 -4.24 5.00 5.67
CA ASP A 35 -2.79 5.11 5.83
C ASP A 35 -2.17 6.26 5.01
N MET A 36 -3.01 6.99 4.26
CA MET A 36 -2.61 8.08 3.38
C MET A 36 -3.24 9.42 3.79
N LYS A 37 -2.62 10.49 3.31
CA LYS A 37 -3.09 11.87 3.45
C LYS A 37 -3.17 12.53 2.08
N CYS A 38 -4.13 13.43 1.93
CA CYS A 38 -4.24 14.25 0.75
C CYS A 38 -3.26 15.43 0.83
N ILE A 39 -2.37 15.56 -0.14
CA ILE A 39 -1.40 16.65 -0.26
C ILE A 39 -1.79 17.51 -1.46
N ALA A 40 -1.80 18.83 -1.30
CA ALA A 40 -2.15 19.75 -2.38
C ALA A 40 -1.08 19.74 -3.48
N ASP A 41 -1.51 19.67 -4.75
CA ASP A 41 -0.59 19.62 -5.89
C ASP A 41 0.13 20.95 -6.13
N ASN A 42 -0.51 22.05 -5.70
CA ASN A 42 -0.02 23.39 -5.91
C ASN A 42 0.17 24.10 -4.56
N PRO A 43 1.40 24.55 -4.22
CA PRO A 43 1.66 25.26 -2.96
C PRO A 43 0.90 26.59 -2.86
N TYR A 44 0.49 27.19 -3.98
CA TYR A 44 -0.34 28.39 -4.01
C TYR A 44 -1.84 28.11 -3.82
N CYS A 45 -2.24 26.84 -3.73
CA CYS A 45 -3.62 26.41 -3.55
C CYS A 45 -3.70 25.31 -2.46
N PRO A 46 -3.49 25.66 -1.18
CA PRO A 46 -3.46 24.67 -0.08
C PRO A 46 -4.85 24.19 0.37
N GLU A 47 -5.92 24.87 -0.05
CA GLU A 47 -7.29 24.54 0.35
C GLU A 47 -7.82 23.30 -0.40
N LEU A 48 -7.61 22.11 0.16
CA LEU A 48 -8.06 20.83 -0.43
C LEU A 48 -9.56 20.73 -0.71
N ASN A 49 -10.39 21.60 -0.15
CA ASN A 49 -11.81 21.69 -0.49
C ASN A 49 -12.10 22.34 -1.85
N LYS A 50 -11.11 23.06 -2.41
CA LYS A 50 -11.21 23.85 -3.65
C LYS A 50 -10.07 23.57 -4.64
N CYS A 51 -9.05 22.85 -4.19
CA CYS A 51 -7.83 22.62 -4.95
C CYS A 51 -7.64 21.10 -5.16
N PRO A 52 -6.96 20.70 -6.25
CA PRO A 52 -6.54 19.33 -6.44
C PRO A 52 -5.43 18.95 -5.46
N GLY A 53 -5.37 17.67 -5.17
CA GLY A 53 -4.25 17.06 -4.50
C GLY A 53 -4.06 15.62 -4.95
N HIS A 54 -3.08 14.97 -4.35
CA HIS A 54 -2.83 13.55 -4.50
C HIS A 54 -2.63 12.88 -3.14
N CYS A 55 -2.94 11.59 -3.08
CA CYS A 55 -2.72 10.77 -1.90
C CYS A 55 -1.25 10.39 -1.77
N GLU A 56 -0.65 10.73 -0.63
CA GLU A 56 0.67 10.26 -0.19
C GLU A 56 0.54 9.46 1.10
N PHE A 57 1.42 8.48 1.32
CA PHE A 57 1.54 7.81 2.61
C PHE A 57 1.79 8.81 3.74
N LYS A 58 1.19 8.55 4.90
CA LYS A 58 1.44 9.34 6.11
C LYS A 58 2.87 9.13 6.62
N ASN A 59 3.35 7.90 6.59
CA ASN A 59 4.68 7.50 7.04
C ASN A 59 5.68 7.50 5.87
N LYS A 60 6.88 8.03 6.12
CA LYS A 60 7.94 8.17 5.11
C LYS A 60 9.16 7.38 5.54
N TYR A 61 9.72 6.62 4.60
CA TYR A 61 10.91 5.81 4.79
C TYR A 61 11.97 6.22 3.77
N ALA A 62 13.25 6.11 4.14
CA ALA A 62 14.34 6.33 3.21
C ALA A 62 14.30 5.25 2.12
N SER A 63 14.49 5.66 0.87
CA SER A 63 14.60 4.75 -0.26
C SER A 63 15.93 4.00 -0.21
N CYS A 64 15.95 2.73 -0.60
CA CYS A 64 17.16 1.92 -0.68
C CYS A 64 17.15 1.00 -1.91
N GLY A 65 18.30 0.39 -2.22
CA GLY A 65 18.42 -0.58 -3.30
C GLY A 65 18.29 0.02 -4.72
N GLY A 66 17.72 -0.79 -5.63
CA GLY A 66 17.62 -0.52 -7.08
C GLY A 66 18.96 -0.68 -7.84
N PHE A 67 18.92 -0.93 -9.16
CA PHE A 67 20.14 -0.96 -10.01
C PHE A 67 20.65 0.45 -10.35
N THR A 68 20.86 1.28 -9.31
CA THR A 68 21.49 2.60 -9.47
C THR A 68 23.01 2.50 -9.30
N PRO A 69 23.82 3.38 -9.94
CA PRO A 69 25.28 3.38 -9.76
C PRO A 69 25.74 3.66 -8.31
N ARG A 70 24.86 4.22 -7.47
CA ARG A 70 25.11 4.51 -6.06
C ARG A 70 23.85 4.20 -5.25
N PRO A 71 23.55 2.93 -4.94
CA PRO A 71 22.37 2.58 -4.18
C PRO A 71 22.48 3.16 -2.77
N HIS A 72 21.37 3.72 -2.28
CA HIS A 72 21.30 4.19 -0.90
C HIS A 72 21.30 2.99 0.03
N ASN A 73 22.19 3.02 1.02
CA ASN A 73 22.27 2.00 2.05
C ASN A 73 21.55 2.49 3.31
N CYS A 74 20.71 1.63 3.87
CA CYS A 74 20.05 1.90 5.13
C CYS A 74 21.05 2.00 6.30
N ASP A 75 20.67 2.72 7.35
CA ASP A 75 21.46 2.73 8.58
C ASP A 75 21.44 1.35 9.28
N LYS A 76 22.25 1.19 10.33
CA LYS A 76 22.41 -0.11 11.01
C LYS A 76 21.12 -0.67 11.63
N LYS A 77 20.15 0.19 11.94
CA LYS A 77 18.87 -0.17 12.58
C LYS A 77 17.77 -0.51 11.57
N HIS A 78 18.04 -0.31 10.28
CA HIS A 78 17.08 -0.57 9.22
C HIS A 78 17.60 -1.66 8.29
N GLU A 79 16.67 -2.33 7.63
CA GLU A 79 16.91 -3.32 6.60
C GLU A 79 16.26 -2.86 5.30
N CYS A 80 16.94 -3.10 4.19
CA CYS A 80 16.41 -2.74 2.88
C CYS A 80 15.53 -3.87 2.37
N GLN A 81 14.27 -3.57 2.10
CA GLN A 81 13.32 -4.50 1.51
C GLN A 81 12.40 -3.80 0.50
N ASP A 82 11.68 -4.59 -0.30
CA ASP A 82 10.63 -4.05 -1.16
C ASP A 82 9.58 -3.33 -0.32
N ASP A 83 8.96 -2.29 -0.89
CA ASP A 83 7.94 -1.51 -0.18
C ASP A 83 6.60 -2.28 -0.16
N PRO A 84 6.20 -2.87 0.99
CA PRO A 84 4.99 -3.69 1.07
C PRO A 84 3.70 -2.86 1.02
N ARG A 85 3.84 -1.53 1.02
CA ARG A 85 2.72 -0.59 0.94
C ARG A 85 2.30 -0.36 -0.51
N LEU A 86 3.19 -0.68 -1.46
CA LEU A 86 2.87 -0.64 -2.88
C LEU A 86 2.04 -1.88 -3.26
N PRO A 87 1.15 -1.76 -4.26
CA PRO A 87 0.42 -2.93 -4.77
C PRO A 87 1.39 -4.00 -5.27
N PRO A 88 0.99 -5.29 -5.34
CA PRO A 88 1.85 -6.37 -5.78
C PRO A 88 2.60 -6.02 -7.08
N ASN A 89 3.93 -6.00 -6.98
CA ASN A 89 4.83 -5.66 -8.07
C ASN A 89 6.15 -6.44 -7.88
N CYS A 90 7.02 -6.42 -8.88
CA CYS A 90 8.30 -7.13 -8.82
C CYS A 90 9.40 -6.41 -8.00
N GLY A 91 9.08 -5.28 -7.37
CA GLY A 91 9.93 -4.60 -6.40
C GLY A 91 11.31 -4.22 -6.94
N MET A 92 12.31 -4.35 -6.09
CA MET A 92 13.71 -4.15 -6.42
C MET A 92 14.21 -5.09 -7.52
N ALA A 93 13.54 -6.23 -7.80
CA ALA A 93 13.88 -7.07 -8.93
C ALA A 93 13.57 -6.40 -10.29
N CYS A 94 12.69 -5.40 -10.31
CA CYS A 94 12.35 -4.58 -11.47
C CYS A 94 12.79 -3.11 -11.31
N ASP A 95 13.89 -2.86 -10.60
CA ASP A 95 14.43 -1.51 -10.39
C ASP A 95 13.55 -0.53 -9.64
N ILE A 96 12.45 -1.00 -9.03
CA ILE A 96 11.68 -0.16 -8.12
C ILE A 96 12.47 -0.06 -6.81
N PRO A 97 12.77 1.15 -6.31
CA PRO A 97 13.48 1.27 -5.06
C PRO A 97 12.70 0.64 -3.91
N GLY A 98 13.42 -0.04 -3.02
CA GLY A 98 12.89 -0.48 -1.74
C GLY A 98 12.84 0.65 -0.72
N ILE A 99 12.46 0.30 0.50
CA ILE A 99 12.47 1.19 1.67
C ILE A 99 13.31 0.61 2.81
N CYS A 100 13.91 1.51 3.59
CA CYS A 100 14.59 1.17 4.82
C CYS A 100 13.58 0.94 5.94
N VAL A 101 13.25 -0.32 6.20
CA VAL A 101 12.31 -0.74 7.26
C VAL A 101 13.06 -0.94 8.59
N PRO A 102 12.53 -0.48 9.73
CA PRO A 102 13.14 -0.74 11.02
C PRO A 102 13.23 -2.24 11.30
N LYS A 103 14.40 -2.72 11.76
CA LYS A 103 14.59 -4.14 12.13
C LYS A 103 13.76 -4.57 13.34
N ASP A 104 13.30 -3.60 14.12
CA ASP A 104 12.39 -3.75 15.26
C ASP A 104 10.95 -3.31 14.93
N ALA A 105 10.57 -3.35 13.65
CA ALA A 105 9.19 -3.11 13.24
C ALA A 105 8.23 -4.06 13.99
N HIS A 106 7.12 -3.52 14.47
CA HIS A 106 6.16 -4.29 15.24
C HIS A 106 5.45 -5.28 14.32
N PHE A 107 5.29 -6.51 14.81
CA PHE A 107 4.45 -7.49 14.14
C PHE A 107 2.97 -7.15 14.30
N CYS A 108 2.20 -7.31 13.25
CA CYS A 108 0.75 -7.10 13.23
C CYS A 108 0.03 -8.21 12.46
N GLY A 109 -1.29 -8.22 12.52
CA GLY A 109 -2.10 -9.25 11.87
C GLY A 109 -1.86 -10.61 12.52
N GLY A 110 -1.73 -11.63 11.67
CA GLY A 110 -1.65 -13.02 12.12
C GLY A 110 -2.97 -13.55 12.70
N PHE A 111 -2.96 -14.80 13.14
CA PHE A 111 -4.12 -15.45 13.78
C PHE A 111 -4.68 -14.67 14.99
N LEU A 112 -3.81 -13.93 15.68
CA LEU A 112 -4.19 -13.11 16.84
C LEU A 112 -4.76 -11.74 16.46
N GLY A 113 -4.67 -11.32 15.19
CA GLY A 113 -5.16 -10.02 14.73
C GLY A 113 -4.48 -8.84 15.43
N LEU A 114 -3.16 -8.91 15.61
CA LEU A 114 -2.42 -7.91 16.38
C LEU A 114 -2.48 -6.54 15.70
N ALA A 115 -2.88 -5.51 16.45
CA ALA A 115 -2.97 -4.15 15.96
C ALA A 115 -1.62 -3.44 16.03
N CYS A 116 -1.40 -2.49 15.11
CA CYS A 116 -0.24 -1.63 15.14
C CYS A 116 -0.34 -0.54 16.22
N PRO A 117 0.80 -0.09 16.77
CA PRO A 117 0.86 1.12 17.60
C PRO A 117 0.29 2.34 16.86
N ASP A 118 -0.08 3.36 17.64
CA ASP A 118 -0.64 4.60 17.09
C ASP A 118 0.27 5.23 16.02
N GLY A 119 -0.35 5.56 14.88
CA GLY A 119 0.33 6.16 13.74
C GLY A 119 0.99 5.17 12.78
N LEU A 120 0.95 3.87 13.06
CA LEU A 120 1.42 2.83 12.16
C LEU A 120 0.26 2.01 11.57
N TYR A 121 0.53 1.39 10.44
CA TYR A 121 -0.42 0.65 9.62
C TYR A 121 0.17 -0.73 9.29
N CYS A 122 -0.70 -1.74 9.26
CA CYS A 122 -0.27 -3.12 9.05
C CYS A 122 -0.14 -3.42 7.56
N TYR A 123 1.04 -3.86 7.15
CA TYR A 123 1.34 -4.31 5.79
C TYR A 123 1.91 -5.72 5.80
N ASP A 124 1.76 -6.45 4.71
CA ASP A 124 2.29 -7.81 4.60
C ASP A 124 3.81 -7.84 4.81
N ALA A 125 4.29 -8.89 5.49
CA ALA A 125 5.70 -9.08 5.79
C ALA A 125 6.54 -9.52 4.57
N LEU A 126 5.90 -9.71 3.40
CA LEU A 126 6.52 -10.20 2.17
C LEU A 126 7.18 -11.57 2.33
N ASP A 127 6.62 -12.40 3.22
CA ASP A 127 7.13 -13.74 3.55
C ASP A 127 6.60 -14.84 2.61
N GLY A 128 5.83 -14.45 1.59
CA GLY A 128 5.19 -15.37 0.65
C GLY A 128 3.92 -16.01 1.18
N CYS A 129 3.42 -15.58 2.35
CA CYS A 129 2.09 -15.87 2.83
C CYS A 129 1.07 -15.06 2.02
N ASP A 130 0.28 -15.72 1.18
CA ASP A 130 -0.77 -15.07 0.41
C ASP A 130 -2.06 -15.01 1.25
N PRO A 131 -2.54 -13.82 1.69
CA PRO A 131 -3.77 -13.72 2.47
C PRO A 131 -5.02 -14.19 1.70
N GLU A 132 -4.98 -14.19 0.36
CA GLU A 132 -6.08 -14.64 -0.50
C GLU A 132 -6.06 -16.15 -0.75
N ASN A 133 -4.90 -16.82 -0.58
CA ASN A 133 -4.73 -18.26 -0.88
C ASN A 133 -4.15 -19.11 0.27
N GLY A 134 -3.84 -18.52 1.42
CA GLY A 134 -3.14 -19.17 2.55
C GLY A 134 -3.72 -18.90 3.96
N GLY A 135 -4.67 -17.98 4.10
CA GLY A 135 -5.48 -17.78 5.32
C GLY A 135 -5.44 -16.36 5.89
N ALA A 136 -6.45 -16.02 6.71
CA ALA A 136 -6.56 -14.75 7.46
C ALA A 136 -5.47 -14.54 8.54
N ASP A 137 -4.50 -15.47 8.61
CA ASP A 137 -3.48 -15.59 9.63
C ASP A 137 -2.10 -15.13 9.14
N CYS A 138 -2.01 -14.51 7.96
CA CYS A 138 -0.76 -13.94 7.48
C CYS A 138 -0.32 -12.77 8.38
N GLY A 139 0.93 -12.84 8.80
CA GLY A 139 1.56 -11.82 9.62
C GLY A 139 1.98 -10.61 8.79
N GLY A 140 2.07 -9.46 9.45
CA GLY A 140 2.49 -8.23 8.84
C GLY A 140 3.48 -7.47 9.70
N ILE A 141 3.97 -6.37 9.15
CA ILE A 141 4.80 -5.39 9.83
C ILE A 141 4.10 -4.05 9.89
N CYS A 142 4.29 -3.35 11.01
CA CYS A 142 3.76 -2.00 11.22
C CYS A 142 4.68 -0.95 10.61
N LEU A 143 4.18 -0.23 9.61
CA LEU A 143 4.87 0.87 8.92
C LEU A 143 4.03 2.16 8.87
#